data_AF-A0A4P6YH68-F1
#
_entry.id   AF-A0A4P6YH68-F1
#
_cell.length_a   1.000
_cell.length_b   1.000
_cell.length_c   1.000
_cell.angle_alpha   90.00
_cell.angle_beta   90.00
_cell.angle_gamma   90.00
#
_symmetry.space_group_name_H-M   'P 1'
#
loop_
_entity.id
_entity.type
_entity.pdbx_description
1 polymer ?
#
loop_
_entity_poly.entity_id
_entity_poly.type
_entity_poly.pdbx_seq_one_letter_code
_entity_poly.pdbx_strand_id
1 'polypeptide(L)'
;MTPEQLKLAQQLAELGDVTIVKRGTSSLIKAISAMNSEALELILEDNVSYQDTTKTIFLQKLKEVFKDFQKEDNKLIPYEGKCNSGECTNKNKKGIAFVGNKSNRYINFIIEEKEDGTVKDIYTCSVFCTNENVINENKRKLDITVYNDEKVNFKPSSSYNYLKNKSITALNEIKQLNDCEISKDEIITWIKSYEELYNSMNWINNFYKHHYSFYWLYYHINEIYKFLIIENEAKIAIDEFKSINLDNEIDLLKWLVKYEHLYYELILLCANIVTEESLQTGNSLLHKDYTVYFKTNILQNCIDLQELIDNHYNEKLNKYNTLTQEEQENQIPFDDDYENTSSLKYHLEKRGII
;
A
#
# COMPACT_ATOMS: atom_id res chain seq x y z
N MET A 1 -15.98 -40.23 13.00
CA MET A 1 -17.34 -40.68 12.65
C MET A 1 -17.67 -41.87 13.50
N THR A 2 -18.78 -41.84 14.22
CA THR A 2 -19.30 -43.00 14.93
C THR A 2 -19.93 -43.99 13.93
N PRO A 3 -20.11 -45.27 14.31
CA PRO A 3 -20.80 -46.26 13.47
C PRO A 3 -22.21 -45.81 13.05
N GLU A 4 -22.91 -45.07 13.90
CA GLU A 4 -24.24 -44.52 13.63
C GLU A 4 -24.19 -43.38 12.60
N GLN A 5 -23.20 -42.49 12.69
CA GLN A 5 -22.98 -41.45 11.67
C GLN A 5 -22.64 -42.05 10.30
N LEU A 6 -21.95 -43.20 10.27
CA LEU A 6 -21.60 -43.91 9.04
C LEU A 6 -22.85 -44.53 8.39
N LYS A 7 -23.75 -45.10 9.21
CA LYS A 7 -25.02 -45.66 8.76
C LYS A 7 -25.97 -44.58 8.24
N LEU A 8 -26.05 -43.44 8.92
CA LEU A 8 -26.85 -42.29 8.48
C LEU A 8 -26.30 -41.69 7.17
N ALA A 9 -24.98 -41.58 7.04
CA ALA A 9 -24.32 -41.11 5.82
C ALA A 9 -24.57 -42.06 4.63
N GLN A 10 -24.60 -43.37 4.85
CA GLN A 10 -24.96 -44.36 3.82
C GLN A 10 -26.42 -44.22 3.37
N GLN A 11 -27.35 -44.06 4.32
CA GLN A 11 -28.77 -43.83 4.00
C GLN A 11 -29.02 -42.51 3.27
N LEU A 12 -28.24 -41.47 3.61
CA LEU A 12 -28.32 -40.18 2.93
C LEU A 12 -27.73 -40.27 1.51
N ALA A 13 -26.62 -40.98 1.30
CA ALA A 13 -26.04 -41.22 -0.03
C ALA A 13 -26.96 -42.01 -0.98
N GLU A 14 -27.87 -42.84 -0.44
CA GLU A 14 -28.91 -43.55 -1.20
C GLU A 14 -30.05 -42.63 -1.69
N LEU A 15 -30.18 -41.41 -1.14
CA LEU A 15 -31.24 -40.44 -1.48
C LEU A 15 -30.85 -39.43 -2.59
N GLY A 16 -29.66 -39.54 -3.18
CA GLY A 16 -29.11 -38.60 -4.18
C GLY A 16 -27.90 -37.83 -3.65
N ASP A 17 -27.51 -36.72 -4.32
CA ASP A 17 -26.27 -35.95 -4.11
C ASP A 17 -26.05 -35.47 -2.65
N VAL A 18 -25.56 -36.38 -1.81
CA VAL A 18 -25.15 -36.08 -0.44
C VAL A 18 -23.65 -35.93 -0.39
N THR A 19 -23.21 -34.68 -0.23
CA THR A 19 -21.80 -34.35 -0.04
C THR A 19 -21.47 -34.39 1.45
N ILE A 20 -20.69 -35.39 1.88
CA ILE A 20 -20.17 -35.44 3.26
C ILE A 20 -18.99 -34.47 3.36
N VAL A 21 -19.20 -33.34 4.03
CA VAL A 21 -18.16 -32.33 4.24
C VAL A 21 -17.50 -32.55 5.61
N LYS A 22 -16.21 -32.89 5.62
CA LYS A 22 -15.41 -32.89 6.85
C LYS A 22 -15.00 -31.44 7.17
N ARG A 23 -15.55 -30.85 8.24
CA ARG A 23 -15.33 -29.44 8.62
C ARG A 23 -14.09 -29.16 9.50
N GLY A 24 -13.16 -30.10 9.59
CA GLY A 24 -11.96 -29.94 10.41
C GLY A 24 -10.83 -29.16 9.73
N THR A 25 -9.86 -28.73 10.52
CA THR A 25 -8.67 -27.95 10.07
C THR A 25 -7.89 -28.62 8.94
N SER A 26 -7.79 -29.96 8.91
CA SER A 26 -7.15 -30.66 7.80
C SER A 26 -7.84 -30.39 6.45
N SER A 27 -9.17 -30.32 6.42
CA SER A 27 -9.93 -29.97 5.21
C SER A 27 -9.75 -28.49 4.85
N LEU A 28 -9.75 -27.61 5.85
CA LEU A 28 -9.49 -26.18 5.67
C LEU A 28 -8.12 -25.96 5.00
N ILE A 29 -7.06 -26.55 5.56
CA ILE A 29 -5.69 -26.45 5.03
C ILE A 29 -5.64 -26.94 3.59
N LYS A 30 -6.28 -28.08 3.27
CA LYS A 30 -6.34 -28.60 1.90
C LYS A 30 -7.06 -27.65 0.95
N ALA A 31 -8.19 -27.09 1.38
CA ALA A 31 -8.97 -26.16 0.57
C ALA A 31 -8.19 -24.86 0.29
N ILE A 32 -7.53 -24.28 1.30
CA ILE A 32 -6.67 -23.10 1.12
C ILE A 32 -5.45 -23.43 0.24
N SER A 33 -4.80 -24.58 0.48
CA SER A 33 -3.64 -25.03 -0.33
C SER A 33 -3.99 -25.18 -1.81
N ALA A 34 -5.23 -25.59 -2.11
CA ALA A 34 -5.75 -25.71 -3.46
C ALA A 34 -6.43 -24.42 -3.97
N MET A 35 -6.47 -23.35 -3.17
CA MET A 35 -7.19 -22.10 -3.46
C MET A 35 -8.66 -22.32 -3.86
N ASN A 36 -9.32 -23.30 -3.22
CA ASN A 36 -10.68 -23.74 -3.56
C ASN A 36 -11.72 -23.01 -2.70
N SER A 37 -12.27 -21.90 -3.21
CA SER A 37 -13.29 -21.10 -2.51
C SER A 37 -14.61 -21.85 -2.27
N GLU A 38 -15.02 -22.74 -3.18
CA GLU A 38 -16.28 -23.50 -3.05
C GLU A 38 -16.20 -24.51 -1.89
N ALA A 39 -15.05 -25.17 -1.74
CA ALA A 39 -14.82 -26.05 -0.60
C ALA A 39 -14.82 -25.27 0.73
N LEU A 40 -14.27 -24.06 0.75
CA LEU A 40 -14.26 -23.22 1.95
C LEU A 40 -15.66 -22.78 2.37
N GLU A 41 -16.53 -22.49 1.41
CA GLU A 41 -17.95 -22.18 1.67
C GLU A 41 -18.66 -23.32 2.41
N LEU A 42 -18.31 -24.58 2.10
CA LEU A 42 -18.89 -25.76 2.75
C LEU A 42 -18.27 -26.08 4.11
N ILE A 43 -16.98 -25.76 4.29
CA ILE A 43 -16.20 -26.04 5.51
C ILE A 43 -16.56 -25.07 6.63
N LEU A 44 -16.66 -23.77 6.32
CA LEU A 44 -16.90 -22.71 7.31
C LEU A 44 -18.39 -22.57 7.66
N GLU A 45 -18.68 -22.25 8.91
CA GLU A 45 -20.04 -22.11 9.44
C GLU A 45 -20.58 -20.68 9.24
N ASP A 46 -21.85 -20.56 8.85
CA ASP A 46 -22.46 -19.26 8.54
C ASP A 46 -22.64 -18.35 9.76
N ASN A 47 -22.85 -18.94 10.93
CA ASN A 47 -23.11 -18.22 12.18
C ASN A 47 -21.83 -17.89 12.98
N VAL A 48 -20.66 -18.11 12.37
CA VAL A 48 -19.35 -17.84 12.97
C VAL A 48 -18.72 -16.62 12.29
N SER A 49 -18.10 -15.76 13.09
CA SER A 49 -17.26 -14.69 12.58
C SER A 49 -15.84 -15.19 12.37
N TYR A 50 -15.20 -14.76 11.28
CA TYR A 50 -13.80 -15.05 11.00
C TYR A 50 -13.06 -13.72 10.86
N GLN A 51 -12.00 -13.50 11.65
CA GLN A 51 -11.30 -12.21 11.72
C GLN A 51 -12.25 -11.02 11.98
N ASP A 52 -13.13 -11.18 12.98
CA ASP A 52 -14.16 -10.21 13.39
C ASP A 52 -15.21 -9.84 12.32
N THR A 53 -15.23 -10.48 11.14
CA THR A 53 -16.20 -10.22 10.07
C THR A 53 -17.06 -11.45 9.77
N THR A 54 -18.09 -11.28 8.94
CA THR A 54 -18.95 -12.39 8.52
C THR A 54 -18.19 -13.35 7.61
N LYS A 55 -18.61 -14.62 7.59
CA LYS A 55 -18.10 -15.63 6.65
C LYS A 55 -18.06 -15.12 5.20
N THR A 56 -19.14 -14.47 4.75
CA THR A 56 -19.24 -13.94 3.39
C THR A 56 -18.13 -12.92 3.07
N ILE A 57 -17.89 -11.95 3.96
CA ILE A 57 -16.85 -10.93 3.73
C ILE A 57 -15.45 -11.55 3.83
N PHE A 58 -15.22 -12.44 4.80
CA PHE A 58 -13.95 -13.14 4.94
C PHE A 58 -13.60 -13.94 3.67
N LEU A 59 -14.54 -14.76 3.18
CA LEU A 59 -14.35 -15.56 1.98
C LEU A 59 -14.21 -14.71 0.71
N GLN A 60 -14.90 -13.57 0.62
CA GLN A 60 -14.68 -12.62 -0.47
C GLN A 60 -13.22 -12.14 -0.50
N LYS A 61 -12.68 -11.68 0.63
CA LYS A 61 -11.29 -11.17 0.70
C LYS A 61 -10.27 -12.28 0.47
N LEU A 62 -10.50 -13.47 1.02
CA LEU A 62 -9.63 -14.63 0.77
C LEU A 62 -9.62 -15.02 -0.72
N LYS A 63 -10.77 -14.92 -1.40
CA LYS A 63 -10.87 -15.14 -2.86
C LYS A 63 -10.08 -14.10 -3.65
N GLU A 64 -10.03 -12.84 -3.20
CA GLU A 64 -9.17 -11.82 -3.81
C GLU A 64 -7.69 -12.16 -3.64
N VAL A 65 -7.27 -12.65 -2.47
CA VAL A 65 -5.91 -13.16 -2.24
C VAL A 65 -5.59 -14.36 -3.14
N PHE A 66 -6.52 -15.30 -3.30
CA PHE A 66 -6.34 -16.44 -4.21
C PHE A 66 -6.15 -16.01 -5.67
N LYS A 67 -6.93 -15.03 -6.15
CA LYS A 67 -6.74 -14.49 -7.49
C LYS A 67 -5.34 -13.88 -7.66
N ASP A 68 -4.79 -13.24 -6.63
CA ASP A 68 -3.44 -12.68 -6.69
C ASP A 68 -2.35 -13.77 -6.72
N PHE A 69 -2.51 -14.86 -5.95
CA PHE A 69 -1.65 -16.03 -6.04
C PHE A 69 -1.70 -16.68 -7.43
N GLN A 70 -2.90 -16.88 -7.97
CA GLN A 70 -3.15 -17.57 -9.24
C GLN A 70 -2.54 -16.88 -10.47
N LYS A 71 -2.06 -15.64 -10.35
CA LYS A 71 -1.26 -14.99 -11.40
C LYS A 71 0.04 -15.75 -11.70
N GLU A 72 0.59 -16.46 -10.72
CA GLU A 72 1.88 -17.16 -10.84
C GLU A 72 1.83 -18.59 -10.28
N ASP A 73 1.17 -18.78 -9.14
CA ASP A 73 1.12 -20.02 -8.38
C ASP A 73 -0.08 -20.88 -8.75
N ASN A 74 0.09 -22.21 -8.73
CA ASN A 74 -1.00 -23.16 -8.95
C ASN A 74 -1.36 -23.97 -7.69
N LYS A 75 -0.58 -23.83 -6.62
CA LYS A 75 -0.87 -24.39 -5.30
C LYS A 75 -0.13 -23.59 -4.23
N LEU A 76 -0.64 -23.63 -3.01
CA LEU A 76 0.05 -23.12 -1.83
C LEU A 76 0.55 -24.30 -1.00
N ILE A 77 1.78 -24.19 -0.50
CA ILE A 77 2.41 -25.21 0.34
C ILE A 77 2.22 -24.77 1.80
N PRO A 78 1.53 -25.58 2.63
CA PRO A 78 1.28 -25.24 4.02
C PRO A 78 2.50 -25.57 4.89
N TYR A 79 2.85 -24.66 5.79
CA TYR A 79 3.90 -24.83 6.79
C TYR A 79 3.38 -24.43 8.17
N GLU A 80 3.56 -25.32 9.14
CA GLU A 80 3.16 -25.04 10.51
C GLU A 80 4.01 -23.94 11.13
N GLY A 81 3.39 -23.18 12.01
CA GLY A 81 4.06 -22.12 12.75
C GLY A 81 3.20 -21.59 13.88
N LYS A 82 3.58 -20.41 14.37
CA LYS A 82 2.91 -19.74 15.46
C LYS A 82 3.16 -18.24 15.43
N CYS A 83 2.35 -17.50 16.19
CA CYS A 83 2.65 -16.12 16.50
C CYS A 83 3.92 -16.02 17.37
N ASN A 84 4.85 -15.18 16.93
CA ASN A 84 6.13 -14.91 17.60
C ASN A 84 6.16 -13.57 18.37
N SER A 85 5.04 -12.85 18.43
CA SER A 85 4.97 -11.62 19.20
C SER A 85 5.05 -11.92 20.71
N GLY A 86 5.89 -11.15 21.41
CA GLY A 86 5.99 -11.19 22.88
C GLY A 86 4.84 -10.49 23.61
N GLU A 87 4.10 -9.62 22.90
CA GLU A 87 3.23 -8.59 23.48
C GLU A 87 1.75 -8.73 23.07
N CYS A 88 1.46 -9.40 21.94
CA CYS A 88 0.07 -9.54 21.50
C CYS A 88 -0.65 -10.70 22.20
N THR A 89 -1.99 -10.62 22.23
CA THR A 89 -2.88 -11.65 22.81
C THR A 89 -2.82 -12.99 22.08
N ASN A 90 -2.24 -13.03 20.88
CA ASN A 90 -2.07 -14.24 20.07
C ASN A 90 -0.74 -14.95 20.31
N LYS A 91 0.07 -14.51 21.29
CA LYS A 91 1.36 -15.12 21.64
C LYS A 91 1.27 -16.65 21.72
N ASN A 92 2.16 -17.32 20.98
CA ASN A 92 2.24 -18.79 20.89
C ASN A 92 1.00 -19.50 20.32
N LYS A 93 -0.03 -18.80 19.85
CA LYS A 93 -1.13 -19.46 19.11
C LYS A 93 -0.58 -20.06 17.83
N LYS A 94 -1.00 -21.29 17.55
CA LYS A 94 -0.57 -22.07 16.38
C LYS A 94 -1.31 -21.61 15.13
N GLY A 95 -0.68 -21.80 13.99
CA GLY A 95 -1.28 -21.49 12.70
C GLY A 95 -0.49 -22.09 11.55
N ILE A 96 -0.85 -21.69 10.34
CA ILE A 96 -0.28 -22.19 9.10
C ILE A 96 0.10 -21.01 8.22
N ALA A 97 1.33 -21.02 7.68
CA ALA A 97 1.71 -20.20 6.54
C ALA A 97 1.48 -20.98 5.25
N PHE A 98 0.88 -20.34 4.25
CA PHE A 98 0.63 -20.88 2.93
C PHE A 98 1.53 -20.15 1.94
N VAL A 99 2.52 -20.86 1.40
CA VAL A 99 3.56 -20.28 0.52
C VAL A 99 3.29 -20.68 -0.93
N GLY A 100 3.28 -19.71 -1.83
CA GLY A 100 3.14 -19.91 -3.27
C GLY A 100 4.28 -20.76 -3.82
N ASN A 101 3.94 -21.82 -4.54
CA ASN A 101 4.92 -22.82 -4.99
C ASN A 101 5.90 -22.33 -6.07
N LYS A 102 5.68 -21.15 -6.65
CA LYS A 102 6.59 -20.52 -7.63
C LYS A 102 7.02 -19.13 -7.17
N SER A 103 6.07 -18.29 -6.77
CA SER A 103 6.35 -16.89 -6.44
C SER A 103 7.07 -16.73 -5.09
N ASN A 104 6.95 -17.74 -4.22
CA ASN A 104 7.36 -17.70 -2.80
C ASN A 104 6.70 -16.56 -2.00
N ARG A 105 5.67 -15.89 -2.54
CA ARG A 105 4.77 -15.04 -1.75
C ARG A 105 4.02 -15.91 -0.76
N TYR A 106 3.51 -15.31 0.31
CA TYR A 106 2.86 -16.10 1.35
C TYR A 106 1.73 -15.34 2.05
N ILE A 107 0.80 -16.08 2.63
CA ILE A 107 -0.19 -15.60 3.59
C ILE A 107 -0.12 -16.52 4.81
N ASN A 108 -0.44 -16.03 6.00
CA ASN A 108 -0.50 -16.87 7.18
C ASN A 108 -1.78 -16.64 7.95
N PHE A 109 -2.20 -17.68 8.67
CA PHE A 109 -3.38 -17.65 9.51
C PHE A 109 -3.10 -18.32 10.84
N ILE A 110 -3.56 -17.70 11.92
CA ILE A 110 -3.88 -18.41 13.16
C ILE A 110 -5.23 -19.08 12.94
N ILE A 111 -5.31 -20.36 13.31
CA ILE A 111 -6.54 -21.16 13.18
C ILE A 111 -6.90 -21.62 14.59
N GLU A 112 -8.05 -21.17 15.07
CA GLU A 112 -8.61 -21.63 16.34
C GLU A 112 -9.64 -22.73 16.09
N GLU A 113 -9.62 -23.76 16.93
CA GLU A 113 -10.55 -24.89 16.87
C GLU A 113 -11.50 -24.87 18.08
N LYS A 114 -12.70 -25.39 17.88
CA LYS A 114 -13.61 -25.78 18.97
C LYS A 114 -13.22 -27.16 19.51
N GLU A 115 -13.79 -27.57 20.63
CA GLU A 115 -13.53 -28.88 21.25
C GLU A 115 -13.87 -30.07 20.34
N ASP A 116 -14.84 -29.91 19.43
CA ASP A 116 -15.23 -30.92 18.44
C ASP A 116 -14.34 -30.96 17.19
N GLY A 117 -13.29 -30.13 17.15
CA GLY A 117 -12.34 -30.01 16.04
C GLY A 117 -12.83 -29.19 14.84
N THR A 118 -13.99 -28.54 14.94
CA THR A 118 -14.46 -27.57 13.94
C THR A 118 -13.74 -26.23 14.09
N VAL A 119 -13.71 -25.44 13.01
CA VAL A 119 -13.03 -24.15 13.01
C VAL A 119 -13.82 -23.12 13.81
N LYS A 120 -13.19 -22.55 14.83
CA LYS A 120 -13.73 -21.47 15.68
C LYS A 120 -13.46 -20.09 15.09
N ASP A 121 -12.24 -19.84 14.61
CA ASP A 121 -11.83 -18.56 14.01
C ASP A 121 -10.60 -18.75 13.11
N ILE A 122 -10.42 -17.84 12.15
CA ILE A 122 -9.27 -17.76 11.24
C ILE A 122 -8.93 -16.29 11.07
N TYR A 123 -7.68 -15.91 11.36
CA TYR A 123 -7.23 -14.52 11.17
C TYR A 123 -5.75 -14.44 10.87
N THR A 124 -5.36 -13.39 10.15
CA THR A 124 -3.95 -13.15 9.80
C THR A 124 -3.11 -12.71 10.99
N CYS A 125 -1.81 -13.01 10.95
CA CYS A 125 -0.87 -12.62 12.00
C CYS A 125 0.31 -11.82 11.42
N SER A 126 0.53 -10.62 11.94
CA SER A 126 1.63 -9.74 11.52
C SER A 126 3.00 -10.34 11.82
N VAL A 127 3.15 -10.97 12.99
CA VAL A 127 4.42 -11.49 13.52
C VAL A 127 4.44 -13.03 13.54
N PHE A 128 4.03 -13.66 12.45
CA PHE A 128 3.99 -15.12 12.34
C PHE A 128 5.35 -15.70 11.96
N CYS A 129 5.79 -16.75 12.66
CA CYS A 129 6.99 -17.50 12.31
C CYS A 129 6.65 -18.97 12.09
N THR A 130 7.13 -19.52 10.98
CA THR A 130 7.06 -20.96 10.68
C THR A 130 8.06 -21.73 11.55
N ASN A 131 7.77 -23.01 11.81
CA ASN A 131 8.68 -23.91 12.51
C ASN A 131 9.93 -24.21 11.67
N GLU A 132 9.80 -24.13 10.35
CA GLU A 132 10.86 -24.28 9.37
C GLU A 132 11.26 -22.90 8.81
N ASN A 133 12.52 -22.71 8.42
CA ASN A 133 12.98 -21.46 7.79
C ASN A 133 12.68 -21.46 6.28
N VAL A 134 11.40 -21.35 5.94
CA VAL A 134 10.88 -21.46 4.55
C VAL A 134 10.33 -20.16 4.00
N ILE A 135 10.03 -19.18 4.87
CA ILE A 135 9.56 -17.87 4.45
C ILE A 135 10.76 -17.06 3.98
N ASN A 136 10.69 -16.59 2.74
CA ASN A 136 11.63 -15.62 2.23
C ASN A 136 11.11 -14.21 2.58
N GLU A 137 11.76 -13.53 3.52
CA GLU A 137 11.36 -12.19 3.97
C GLU A 137 11.43 -11.13 2.87
N ASN A 138 12.21 -11.36 1.80
CA ASN A 138 12.24 -10.50 0.62
C ASN A 138 11.04 -10.71 -0.32
N LYS A 139 10.13 -11.64 0.00
CA LYS A 139 8.92 -11.90 -0.78
C LYS A 139 7.71 -11.29 -0.09
N ARG A 140 6.79 -10.80 -0.92
CA ARG A 140 5.59 -10.12 -0.45
C ARG A 140 4.70 -11.06 0.36
N LYS A 141 4.41 -10.67 1.60
CA LYS A 141 3.30 -11.20 2.39
C LYS A 141 1.98 -10.62 1.89
N LEU A 142 1.02 -11.48 1.57
CA LEU A 142 -0.37 -11.10 1.32
C LEU A 142 -1.15 -11.13 2.63
N ASP A 143 -2.18 -10.29 2.73
CA ASP A 143 -2.97 -10.11 3.95
C ASP A 143 -4.46 -9.94 3.63
N ILE A 144 -5.31 -10.15 4.62
CA ILE A 144 -6.74 -9.86 4.59
C ILE A 144 -6.97 -8.64 5.46
N THR A 145 -7.33 -7.52 4.85
CA THR A 145 -7.72 -6.31 5.57
C THR A 145 -9.22 -6.32 5.83
N VAL A 146 -9.63 -6.48 7.09
CA VAL A 146 -11.03 -6.28 7.53
C VAL A 146 -11.17 -4.85 8.03
N TYR A 147 -12.01 -4.06 7.37
CA TYR A 147 -12.28 -2.69 7.80
C TYR A 147 -13.22 -2.66 9.01
N ASN A 148 -13.15 -1.60 9.81
CA ASN A 148 -13.96 -1.46 11.02
C ASN A 148 -15.47 -1.50 10.72
N ASP A 149 -15.90 -1.02 9.55
CA ASP A 149 -17.28 -1.06 9.08
C ASP A 149 -17.71 -2.39 8.46
N GLU A 150 -16.79 -3.35 8.35
CA GLU A 150 -17.06 -4.72 7.91
C GLU A 150 -17.14 -5.68 9.11
N LYS A 151 -16.84 -5.22 10.33
CA LYS A 151 -16.89 -6.05 11.54
C LYS A 151 -18.32 -6.33 11.97
N VAL A 152 -18.57 -7.52 12.52
CA VAL A 152 -19.91 -7.97 12.94
C VAL A 152 -20.54 -7.09 14.04
N ASN A 153 -19.71 -6.42 14.84
CA ASN A 153 -20.13 -5.56 15.94
C ASN A 153 -20.19 -4.08 15.57
N PHE A 154 -19.93 -3.72 14.30
CA PHE A 154 -19.94 -2.34 13.87
C PHE A 154 -21.34 -1.72 13.97
N LYS A 155 -21.41 -0.52 14.54
CA LYS A 155 -22.64 0.27 14.63
C LYS A 155 -22.38 1.64 14.00
N PRO A 156 -22.96 1.93 12.83
CA PRO A 156 -22.71 3.19 12.13
C PRO A 156 -23.30 4.36 12.92
N SER A 157 -22.50 5.41 13.11
CA SER A 157 -22.99 6.70 13.59
C SER A 157 -23.51 7.57 12.44
N SER A 158 -24.26 8.62 12.76
CA SER A 158 -24.66 9.64 11.78
C SER A 158 -23.45 10.30 11.11
N SER A 159 -22.42 10.64 11.89
CA SER A 159 -21.16 11.20 11.38
C SER A 159 -20.43 10.24 10.45
N TYR A 160 -20.38 8.94 10.79
CA TYR A 160 -19.81 7.92 9.90
C TYR A 160 -20.55 7.88 8.56
N ASN A 161 -21.89 7.83 8.58
CA ASN A 161 -22.69 7.76 7.36
C ASN A 161 -22.50 9.00 6.48
N TYR A 162 -22.44 10.19 7.08
CA TYR A 162 -22.17 11.43 6.36
C TYR A 162 -20.81 11.39 5.65
N LEU A 163 -19.73 11.08 6.38
CA LEU A 163 -18.38 11.00 5.82
C LEU A 163 -18.26 9.89 4.78
N LYS A 164 -18.92 8.75 5.01
CA LYS A 164 -18.96 7.62 4.07
C LYS A 164 -19.56 8.05 2.74
N ASN A 165 -20.73 8.71 2.78
CA ASN A 165 -21.42 9.12 1.57
C ASN A 165 -20.58 10.16 0.79
N LYS A 166 -19.99 11.14 1.47
CA LYS A 166 -19.06 12.08 0.84
C LYS A 166 -17.84 11.39 0.21
N SER A 167 -17.25 10.43 0.91
CA SER A 167 -16.12 9.64 0.39
C SER A 167 -16.51 8.84 -0.86
N ILE A 168 -17.69 8.20 -0.83
CA ILE A 168 -18.23 7.46 -1.98
C ILE A 168 -18.46 8.39 -3.17
N THR A 169 -19.00 9.59 -2.96
CA THR A 169 -19.18 10.59 -4.02
C THR A 169 -17.84 10.94 -4.66
N ALA A 170 -16.84 11.31 -3.86
CA ALA A 170 -15.50 11.67 -4.34
C ALA A 170 -14.84 10.53 -5.14
N LEU A 171 -14.93 9.29 -4.65
CA LEU A 171 -14.42 8.10 -5.33
C LEU A 171 -15.14 7.85 -6.66
N ASN A 172 -16.46 8.02 -6.68
CA ASN A 172 -17.26 7.80 -7.89
C ASN A 172 -17.00 8.85 -8.97
N GLU A 173 -16.74 10.11 -8.61
CA GLU A 173 -16.39 11.16 -9.57
C GLU A 173 -15.11 10.79 -10.34
N ILE A 174 -14.05 10.37 -9.64
CA ILE A 174 -12.83 9.89 -10.30
C ILE A 174 -13.10 8.61 -11.10
N LYS A 175 -13.86 7.66 -10.55
CA LYS A 175 -14.21 6.42 -11.26
C LYS A 175 -14.95 6.66 -12.57
N GLN A 176 -15.81 7.68 -12.64
CA GLN A 176 -16.55 8.03 -13.86
C GLN A 176 -15.66 8.57 -14.96
N LEU A 177 -14.44 9.00 -14.63
CA LEU A 177 -13.43 9.46 -15.57
C LEU A 177 -12.50 8.32 -16.04
N ASN A 178 -12.75 7.06 -15.67
CA ASN A 178 -11.92 5.94 -16.10
C ASN A 178 -11.76 5.95 -17.63
N ASP A 179 -10.53 5.67 -18.07
CA ASP A 179 -10.08 5.68 -19.46
C ASP A 179 -10.07 7.08 -20.13
N CYS A 180 -10.35 8.14 -19.37
CA CYS A 180 -10.29 9.53 -19.83
C CYS A 180 -9.07 10.28 -19.29
N GLU A 181 -8.72 11.34 -20.01
CA GLU A 181 -7.77 12.35 -19.55
C GLU A 181 -8.45 13.28 -18.52
N ILE A 182 -7.77 13.56 -17.41
CA ILE A 182 -8.13 14.61 -16.47
C ILE A 182 -7.20 15.82 -16.65
N SER A 183 -7.79 17.01 -16.77
CA SER A 183 -7.04 18.25 -16.96
C SER A 183 -6.48 18.81 -15.65
N LYS A 184 -5.51 19.72 -15.78
CA LYS A 184 -4.95 20.48 -14.66
C LYS A 184 -6.04 21.16 -13.80
N ASP A 185 -7.00 21.83 -14.45
CA ASP A 185 -8.05 22.57 -13.73
C ASP A 185 -9.02 21.63 -13.00
N GLU A 186 -9.30 20.45 -13.57
CA GLU A 186 -10.13 19.42 -12.93
C GLU A 186 -9.43 18.84 -11.68
N ILE A 187 -8.13 18.56 -11.75
CA ILE A 187 -7.33 18.12 -10.58
C ILE A 187 -7.40 19.17 -9.46
N ILE A 188 -7.11 20.43 -9.80
CA ILE A 188 -7.13 21.55 -8.84
C ILE A 188 -8.52 21.71 -8.22
N THR A 189 -9.57 21.62 -9.04
CA THR A 189 -10.96 21.76 -8.60
C THR A 189 -11.33 20.63 -7.64
N TRP A 190 -11.03 19.38 -8.00
CA TRP A 190 -11.35 18.22 -7.17
C TRP A 190 -10.65 18.28 -5.80
N ILE A 191 -9.36 18.63 -5.77
CA ILE A 191 -8.61 18.76 -4.50
C ILE A 191 -9.23 19.82 -3.58
N LYS A 192 -9.59 20.99 -4.13
CA LYS A 192 -10.25 22.06 -3.36
C LYS A 192 -11.64 21.66 -2.88
N SER A 193 -12.42 20.94 -3.71
CA SER A 193 -13.76 20.48 -3.34
C SER A 193 -13.77 19.49 -2.19
N TYR A 194 -12.69 18.73 -1.99
CA TYR A 194 -12.61 17.68 -0.97
C TYR A 194 -11.59 17.94 0.15
N GLU A 195 -10.95 19.11 0.18
CA GLU A 195 -9.98 19.50 1.21
C GLU A 195 -10.56 19.44 2.63
N GLU A 196 -11.74 20.03 2.85
CA GLU A 196 -12.41 19.98 4.15
C GLU A 196 -12.71 18.54 4.58
N LEU A 197 -13.15 17.69 3.63
CA LEU A 197 -13.42 16.29 3.89
C LEU A 197 -12.14 15.57 4.33
N TYR A 198 -11.05 15.73 3.58
CA TYR A 198 -9.75 15.14 3.92
C TYR A 198 -9.24 15.62 5.28
N ASN A 199 -9.29 16.91 5.56
CA ASN A 199 -8.83 17.48 6.83
C ASN A 199 -9.69 17.07 8.04
N SER A 200 -10.97 16.73 7.82
CA SER A 200 -11.87 16.23 8.87
C SER A 200 -11.58 14.78 9.29
N MET A 201 -10.79 14.04 8.50
CA MET A 201 -10.51 12.63 8.72
C MET A 201 -9.26 12.45 9.60
N ASN A 202 -9.41 11.93 10.82
CA ASN A 202 -8.26 11.61 11.68
C ASN A 202 -7.61 10.29 11.25
N TRP A 203 -6.37 10.33 10.73
CA TRP A 203 -5.67 9.18 10.16
C TRP A 203 -5.67 7.93 11.04
N ILE A 204 -5.62 8.08 12.38
CA ILE A 204 -5.58 6.98 13.36
C ILE A 204 -6.92 6.24 13.43
N ASN A 205 -8.03 6.91 13.08
CA ASN A 205 -9.40 6.39 13.24
C ASN A 205 -10.06 5.95 11.91
N ASN A 206 -9.40 6.10 10.76
CA ASN A 206 -10.01 5.96 9.43
C ASN A 206 -9.94 4.56 8.81
N PHE A 207 -9.87 3.50 9.62
CA PHE A 207 -9.90 2.11 9.11
C PHE A 207 -11.29 1.67 8.61
N TYR A 208 -12.09 2.59 8.07
CA TYR A 208 -13.34 2.31 7.37
C TYR A 208 -13.09 2.22 5.87
N LYS A 209 -13.73 1.28 5.19
CA LYS A 209 -13.40 0.92 3.80
C LYS A 209 -13.33 2.11 2.84
N HIS A 210 -14.39 2.91 2.80
CA HIS A 210 -14.47 4.03 1.87
C HIS A 210 -13.70 5.26 2.32
N HIS A 211 -13.55 5.48 3.64
CA HIS A 211 -12.73 6.58 4.15
C HIS A 211 -11.26 6.33 3.84
N TYR A 212 -10.78 5.11 4.10
CA TYR A 212 -9.42 4.70 3.75
C TYR A 212 -9.15 4.86 2.25
N SER A 213 -10.07 4.36 1.41
CA SER A 213 -9.91 4.45 -0.06
C SER A 213 -9.88 5.91 -0.53
N PHE A 214 -10.78 6.76 -0.01
CA PHE A 214 -10.80 8.19 -0.35
C PHE A 214 -9.53 8.89 0.15
N TYR A 215 -9.09 8.62 1.39
CA TYR A 215 -7.93 9.25 1.99
C TYR A 215 -6.68 9.04 1.13
N TRP A 216 -6.41 7.80 0.70
CA TRP A 216 -5.25 7.50 -0.14
C TRP A 216 -5.36 8.07 -1.55
N LEU A 217 -6.56 8.05 -2.14
CA LEU A 217 -6.81 8.69 -3.43
C LEU A 217 -6.55 10.20 -3.34
N TYR A 218 -7.13 10.87 -2.34
CA TYR A 218 -6.94 12.30 -2.13
C TYR A 218 -5.48 12.64 -1.88
N TYR A 219 -4.82 11.92 -0.96
CA TYR A 219 -3.42 12.11 -0.64
C TYR A 219 -2.55 12.07 -1.90
N HIS A 220 -2.74 11.05 -2.75
CA HIS A 220 -1.94 10.91 -3.96
C HIS A 220 -2.23 11.99 -5.01
N ILE A 221 -3.50 12.34 -5.24
CA ILE A 221 -3.85 13.47 -6.14
C ILE A 221 -3.32 14.79 -5.57
N ASN A 222 -3.27 14.94 -4.25
CA ASN A 222 -2.72 16.13 -3.59
C ASN A 222 -1.22 16.26 -3.81
N GLU A 223 -0.46 15.16 -3.90
CA GLU A 223 0.95 15.21 -4.30
C GLU A 223 1.10 15.77 -5.72
N ILE A 224 0.26 15.34 -6.66
CA ILE A 224 0.22 15.90 -8.03
C ILE A 224 -0.10 17.40 -7.98
N TYR A 225 -1.08 17.79 -7.16
CA TYR A 225 -1.46 19.18 -6.97
C TYR A 225 -0.33 20.06 -6.43
N LYS A 226 0.50 19.56 -5.51
CA LYS A 226 1.69 20.29 -5.02
C LYS A 226 2.66 20.62 -6.16
N PHE A 227 2.91 19.66 -7.05
CA PHE A 227 3.74 19.91 -8.25
C PHE A 227 3.09 20.96 -9.18
N LEU A 228 1.77 20.90 -9.36
CA LEU A 228 1.05 21.91 -10.15
C LEU A 228 1.17 23.33 -9.58
N ILE A 229 1.32 23.49 -8.27
CA ILE A 229 1.53 24.79 -7.61
C ILE A 229 2.92 25.34 -7.92
N ILE A 230 3.97 24.51 -7.82
CA ILE A 230 5.36 24.94 -7.99
C ILE A 230 5.80 25.00 -9.46
N GLU A 231 4.99 24.53 -10.41
CA GLU A 231 5.28 24.53 -11.85
C GLU A 231 5.76 25.90 -12.39
N ASN A 232 5.14 27.00 -11.94
CA ASN A 232 5.56 28.35 -12.34
C ASN A 232 6.90 28.75 -11.72
N GLU A 233 7.16 28.35 -10.48
CA GLU A 233 8.44 28.63 -9.81
C GLU A 233 9.57 27.82 -10.47
N ALA A 234 9.29 26.56 -10.84
CA ALA A 234 10.22 25.73 -11.58
C ALA A 234 10.61 26.36 -12.92
N LYS A 235 9.63 26.94 -13.63
CA LYS A 235 9.88 27.70 -14.85
C LYS A 235 10.83 28.89 -14.61
N ILE A 236 10.62 29.65 -13.53
CA ILE A 236 11.49 30.79 -13.17
C ILE A 236 12.91 30.29 -12.93
N ALA A 237 13.08 29.19 -12.18
CA ALA A 237 14.39 28.61 -11.91
C ALA A 237 15.13 28.22 -13.19
N ILE A 238 14.44 27.55 -14.13
CA ILE A 238 15.00 27.17 -15.45
C ILE A 238 15.38 28.40 -16.26
N ASP A 239 14.53 29.43 -16.30
CA ASP A 239 14.81 30.63 -17.09
C ASP A 239 16.00 31.43 -16.52
N GLU A 240 16.15 31.47 -15.20
CA GLU A 240 17.35 32.01 -14.55
C GLU A 240 18.60 31.19 -14.87
N PHE A 241 18.48 29.86 -14.89
CA PHE A 241 19.61 28.97 -15.18
C PHE A 241 20.23 29.25 -16.56
N LYS A 242 19.41 29.56 -17.57
CA LYS A 242 19.87 29.89 -18.93
C LYS A 242 20.83 31.08 -18.98
N SER A 243 20.82 31.93 -17.96
CA SER A 243 21.67 33.12 -17.86
C SER A 243 22.92 32.90 -17.02
N ILE A 244 23.11 31.71 -16.45
CA ILE A 244 24.28 31.39 -15.62
C ILE A 244 25.52 31.18 -16.50
N ASN A 245 26.64 31.73 -16.06
CA ASN A 245 27.93 31.40 -16.63
C ASN A 245 28.46 30.09 -16.01
N LEU A 246 28.35 28.97 -16.72
CA LEU A 246 28.79 27.66 -16.24
C LEU A 246 30.33 27.55 -16.07
N ASP A 247 31.11 28.45 -16.68
CA ASP A 247 32.55 28.53 -16.43
C ASP A 247 32.85 29.14 -15.04
N ASN A 248 31.87 29.81 -14.43
CA ASN A 248 31.95 30.34 -13.08
C ASN A 248 31.18 29.46 -12.10
N GLU A 249 31.89 28.56 -11.43
CA GLU A 249 31.29 27.63 -10.46
C GLU A 249 30.52 28.35 -9.33
N ILE A 250 30.93 29.55 -8.92
CA ILE A 250 30.22 30.31 -7.88
C ILE A 250 28.81 30.71 -8.32
N ASP A 251 28.61 31.02 -9.60
CA ASP A 251 27.27 31.38 -10.11
C ASP A 251 26.34 30.16 -10.10
N LEU A 252 26.86 28.99 -10.46
CA LEU A 252 26.13 27.72 -10.35
C LEU A 252 25.76 27.39 -8.90
N LEU A 253 26.71 27.50 -7.96
CA LEU A 253 26.45 27.22 -6.55
C LEU A 253 25.39 28.14 -5.95
N LYS A 254 25.43 29.44 -6.29
CA LYS A 254 24.41 30.40 -5.85
C LYS A 254 23.03 30.04 -6.37
N TRP A 255 22.93 29.61 -7.62
CA TRP A 255 21.65 29.18 -8.18
C TRP A 255 21.14 27.89 -7.53
N LEU A 256 22.00 26.88 -7.36
CA LEU A 256 21.63 25.62 -6.69
C LEU A 256 21.13 25.87 -5.27
N VAL A 257 21.81 26.73 -4.50
CA VAL A 257 21.38 27.11 -3.14
C VAL A 257 20.07 27.88 -3.14
N LYS A 258 19.86 28.78 -4.12
CA LYS A 258 18.63 29.56 -4.23
C LYS A 258 17.40 28.68 -4.46
N TYR A 259 17.55 27.58 -5.22
CA TYR A 259 16.47 26.67 -5.59
C TYR A 259 16.55 25.31 -4.91
N GLU A 260 17.33 25.20 -3.83
CA GLU A 260 17.53 23.95 -3.10
C GLU A 260 16.23 23.42 -2.49
N HIS A 261 15.28 24.28 -2.10
CA HIS A 261 13.98 23.81 -1.62
C HIS A 261 13.19 23.07 -2.71
N LEU A 262 13.30 23.49 -3.99
CA LEU A 262 12.64 22.80 -5.10
C LEU A 262 13.25 21.42 -5.35
N TYR A 263 14.54 21.22 -5.06
CA TYR A 263 15.16 19.90 -5.12
C TYR A 263 14.45 18.91 -4.19
N TYR A 264 14.23 19.31 -2.93
CA TYR A 264 13.55 18.46 -1.95
C TYR A 264 12.08 18.24 -2.28
N GLU A 265 11.37 19.27 -2.74
CA GLU A 265 9.97 19.13 -3.16
C GLU A 265 9.83 18.17 -4.37
N LEU A 266 10.76 18.22 -5.33
CA LEU A 266 10.72 17.43 -6.56
C LEU A 266 11.23 15.99 -6.41
N ILE A 267 11.88 15.63 -5.30
CA ILE A 267 12.58 14.34 -5.14
C ILE A 267 11.69 13.11 -5.42
N LEU A 268 10.38 13.21 -5.17
CA LEU A 268 9.41 12.12 -5.39
C LEU A 268 8.64 12.22 -6.71
N LEU A 269 8.83 13.26 -7.53
CA LEU A 269 8.09 13.46 -8.78
C LEU A 269 8.29 12.29 -9.75
N CYS A 270 9.52 12.07 -10.22
CA CYS A 270 9.80 10.97 -11.16
C CYS A 270 9.72 9.57 -10.52
N ALA A 271 9.91 9.47 -9.19
CA ALA A 271 9.83 8.20 -8.48
C ALA A 271 8.38 7.71 -8.31
N ASN A 272 7.43 8.61 -8.03
CA ASN A 272 6.07 8.24 -7.61
C ASN A 272 4.96 8.72 -8.54
N ILE A 273 5.18 9.78 -9.34
CA ILE A 273 4.12 10.44 -10.12
C ILE A 273 4.36 10.34 -11.62
N VAL A 274 5.55 10.70 -12.11
CA VAL A 274 5.89 10.69 -13.54
C VAL A 274 6.98 9.67 -13.81
N THR A 275 6.58 8.41 -13.95
CA THR A 275 7.52 7.30 -14.20
C THR A 275 8.20 7.41 -15.57
N GLU A 276 9.26 6.61 -15.81
CA GLU A 276 9.89 6.51 -17.13
C GLU A 276 8.88 6.14 -18.25
N GLU A 277 7.93 5.25 -17.96
CA GLU A 277 6.84 4.89 -18.89
C GLU A 277 5.93 6.11 -19.15
N SER A 278 5.67 6.91 -18.11
CA SER A 278 4.87 8.13 -18.24
C SER A 278 5.55 9.14 -19.17
N LEU A 279 6.87 9.31 -19.06
CA LEU A 279 7.66 10.18 -19.93
C LEU A 279 7.65 9.71 -21.39
N GLN A 280 7.73 8.39 -21.62
CA GLN A 280 7.69 7.82 -22.97
C GLN A 280 6.32 7.97 -23.64
N THR A 281 5.24 7.80 -22.88
CA THR A 281 3.86 7.85 -23.41
C THR A 281 3.27 9.25 -23.42
N GLY A 282 3.82 10.17 -22.62
CA GLY A 282 3.26 11.49 -22.36
C GLY A 282 2.03 11.49 -21.44
N ASN A 283 1.69 10.33 -20.85
CA ASN A 283 0.54 10.16 -19.97
C ASN A 283 1.01 9.59 -18.64
N SER A 284 0.49 10.09 -17.53
CA SER A 284 0.66 9.42 -16.23
C SER A 284 -0.67 9.08 -15.59
N LEU A 285 -0.75 7.92 -14.94
CA LEU A 285 -1.94 7.52 -14.21
C LEU A 285 -2.18 8.48 -13.04
N LEU A 286 -3.43 8.88 -12.86
CA LEU A 286 -3.82 9.73 -11.75
C LEU A 286 -3.70 9.00 -10.40
N HIS A 287 -4.01 7.70 -10.38
CA HIS A 287 -3.89 6.82 -9.22
C HIS A 287 -3.99 5.35 -9.66
N LYS A 288 -3.20 4.46 -9.04
CA LYS A 288 -3.07 3.04 -9.43
C LYS A 288 -4.37 2.22 -9.50
N ASP A 289 -5.40 2.64 -8.77
CA ASP A 289 -6.69 1.92 -8.69
C ASP A 289 -7.68 2.33 -9.81
N TYR A 290 -7.30 3.30 -10.65
CA TYR A 290 -8.13 3.86 -11.70
C TYR A 290 -7.36 3.92 -13.02
N THR A 291 -8.08 4.01 -14.13
CA THR A 291 -7.49 4.18 -15.48
C THR A 291 -7.53 5.64 -15.95
N VAL A 292 -7.88 6.57 -15.06
CA VAL A 292 -7.78 8.01 -15.29
C VAL A 292 -6.32 8.40 -15.42
N TYR A 293 -5.98 9.25 -16.39
CA TYR A 293 -4.62 9.72 -16.61
C TYR A 293 -4.57 11.23 -16.85
N PHE A 294 -3.42 11.85 -16.65
CA PHE A 294 -3.16 13.24 -17.02
C PHE A 294 -1.96 13.31 -17.96
N LYS A 295 -1.87 14.39 -18.75
CA LYS A 295 -0.73 14.62 -19.64
C LYS A 295 0.47 15.13 -18.84
N THR A 296 1.64 14.52 -19.03
CA THR A 296 2.85 14.90 -18.28
C THR A 296 3.29 16.34 -18.55
N ASN A 297 2.90 16.92 -19.68
CA ASN A 297 3.21 18.30 -20.05
C ASN A 297 2.64 19.35 -19.07
N ILE A 298 1.64 19.02 -18.25
CA ILE A 298 1.13 19.93 -17.22
C ILE A 298 2.14 20.14 -16.08
N LEU A 299 3.18 19.30 -16.01
CA LEU A 299 4.29 19.30 -15.06
C LEU A 299 5.66 19.45 -15.75
N GLN A 300 5.70 19.94 -17.00
CA GLN A 300 6.93 19.91 -17.81
C GLN A 300 8.08 20.68 -17.16
N ASN A 301 7.82 21.85 -16.58
CA ASN A 301 8.88 22.64 -15.95
C ASN A 301 9.39 21.96 -14.67
N CYS A 302 8.51 21.31 -13.90
CA CYS A 302 8.94 20.49 -12.76
C CYS A 302 9.84 19.34 -13.20
N ILE A 303 9.46 18.62 -14.27
CA ILE A 303 10.25 17.50 -14.82
C ILE A 303 11.62 18.00 -15.29
N ASP A 304 11.65 19.04 -16.12
CA ASP A 304 12.88 19.63 -16.66
C ASP A 304 13.79 20.16 -15.55
N LEU A 305 13.21 20.79 -14.52
CA LEU A 305 13.98 21.32 -13.40
C LEU A 305 14.57 20.20 -12.55
N GLN A 306 13.82 19.12 -12.30
CA GLN A 306 14.34 17.97 -11.56
C GLN A 306 15.57 17.39 -12.25
N GLU A 307 15.49 17.11 -13.55
CA GLU A 307 16.62 16.61 -14.33
C GLU A 307 17.81 17.58 -14.28
N LEU A 308 17.55 18.88 -14.41
CA LEU A 308 18.58 19.91 -14.37
C LEU A 308 19.30 19.96 -13.02
N ILE A 309 18.55 19.95 -11.91
CA ILE A 309 19.12 19.97 -10.57
C ILE A 309 19.88 18.66 -10.30
N ASP A 310 19.31 17.51 -10.62
CA ASP A 310 19.93 16.19 -10.38
C ASP A 310 21.31 16.06 -11.06
N ASN A 311 21.44 16.62 -12.27
CA ASN A 311 22.70 16.65 -13.03
C ASN A 311 23.83 17.45 -12.37
N HIS A 312 23.51 18.37 -11.45
CA HIS A 312 24.50 19.27 -10.85
C HIS A 312 24.60 19.11 -9.32
N TYR A 313 23.48 18.95 -8.63
CA TYR A 313 23.37 19.08 -7.19
C TYR A 313 24.21 18.02 -6.46
N ASN A 314 24.05 16.74 -6.81
CA ASN A 314 24.76 15.64 -6.15
C ASN A 314 26.29 15.72 -6.33
N GLU A 315 26.77 16.15 -7.51
CA GLU A 315 28.20 16.39 -7.75
C GLU A 315 28.72 17.50 -6.81
N LYS A 316 28.00 18.62 -6.72
CA LYS A 316 28.42 19.74 -5.88
C LYS A 316 28.31 19.43 -4.40
N LEU A 317 27.25 18.75 -3.97
CA LEU A 317 27.09 18.29 -2.59
C LEU A 317 28.28 17.43 -2.18
N ASN A 318 28.65 16.43 -2.99
CA ASN A 318 29.81 15.58 -2.72
C ASN A 318 31.13 16.36 -2.69
N LYS A 319 31.33 17.31 -3.61
CA LYS A 319 32.55 18.12 -3.66
C LYS A 319 32.72 19.02 -2.43
N TYR A 320 31.64 19.63 -1.96
CA TYR A 320 31.67 20.60 -0.86
C TYR A 320 31.32 20.00 0.50
N ASN A 321 30.96 18.71 0.57
CA ASN A 321 30.67 18.01 1.81
C ASN A 321 31.75 18.27 2.87
N THR A 322 31.32 18.56 4.10
CA THR A 322 32.19 18.89 5.24
C THR A 322 32.27 17.77 6.28
N LEU A 323 31.58 16.65 6.01
CA LEU A 323 31.57 15.48 6.88
C LEU A 323 32.69 14.52 6.52
N THR A 324 33.25 13.89 7.54
CA THR A 324 34.09 12.70 7.41
C THR A 324 33.29 11.52 6.88
N GLN A 325 33.98 10.48 6.40
CA GLN A 325 33.32 9.24 5.95
C GLN A 325 32.55 8.57 7.10
N GLU A 326 33.11 8.55 8.31
CA GLU A 326 32.47 7.99 9.50
C GLU A 326 31.18 8.76 9.89
N GLU A 327 31.20 10.09 9.79
CA GLU A 327 30.00 10.90 10.04
C GLU A 327 28.90 10.61 9.00
N GLN A 328 29.26 10.40 7.73
CA GLN A 328 28.31 10.04 6.67
C GLN A 328 27.69 8.65 6.90
N GLU A 329 28.50 7.65 7.24
CA GLU A 329 28.04 6.28 7.47
C GLU A 329 27.11 6.16 8.70
N ASN A 330 27.24 7.08 9.65
CA ASN A 330 26.44 7.13 10.87
C ASN A 330 25.20 8.04 10.75
N GLN A 331 24.96 8.66 9.59
CA GLN A 331 23.76 9.46 9.40
C GLN A 331 22.50 8.60 9.51
N ILE A 332 21.53 9.11 10.27
CA ILE A 332 20.19 8.56 10.35
C ILE A 332 19.31 9.39 9.41
N PRO A 333 18.76 8.81 8.33
CA PRO A 333 17.84 9.53 7.46
C PRO A 333 16.67 10.12 8.26
N PHE A 334 16.29 11.36 7.92
CA PHE A 334 15.15 12.09 8.50
C PHE A 334 15.28 12.50 9.98
N ASP A 335 16.50 12.57 10.52
CA ASP A 335 16.80 13.31 11.77
C ASP A 335 17.07 14.81 11.45
N ASP A 336 16.95 15.69 12.45
CA ASP A 336 17.22 17.14 12.32
C ASP A 336 18.65 17.41 11.82
N ASP A 337 19.60 16.56 12.23
CA ASP A 337 20.99 16.61 11.76
C ASP A 337 21.11 16.20 10.28
N TYR A 338 20.27 15.29 9.79
CA TYR A 338 20.27 14.84 8.40
C TYR A 338 19.76 15.91 7.44
N GLU A 339 18.73 16.68 7.80
CA GLU A 339 18.26 17.80 6.97
C GLU A 339 19.36 18.83 6.74
N ASN A 340 20.11 19.18 7.79
CA ASN A 340 21.24 20.10 7.67
C ASN A 340 22.38 19.49 6.85
N THR A 341 22.75 18.25 7.13
CA THR A 341 23.92 17.60 6.52
C THR A 341 23.68 17.01 5.14
N SER A 342 22.44 17.06 4.64
CA SER A 342 22.08 16.76 3.24
C SER A 342 21.92 18.02 2.39
N SER A 343 22.09 19.22 2.98
CA SER A 343 21.97 20.51 2.28
C SER A 343 23.33 21.00 1.77
N LEU A 344 23.40 21.28 0.47
CA LEU A 344 24.54 21.93 -0.16
C LEU A 344 24.76 23.32 0.45
N LYS A 345 23.69 24.07 0.75
CA LYS A 345 23.78 25.37 1.42
C LYS A 345 24.54 25.28 2.74
N TYR A 346 24.18 24.32 3.59
CA TYR A 346 24.86 24.09 4.87
C TYR A 346 26.38 23.90 4.69
N HIS A 347 26.78 23.05 3.74
CA HIS A 347 28.19 22.78 3.51
C HIS A 347 28.96 23.98 2.95
N LEU A 348 28.34 24.78 2.08
CA LEU A 348 28.94 25.99 1.53
C LEU A 348 29.11 27.09 2.58
N GLU A 349 28.11 27.30 3.44
CA GLU A 349 28.17 28.24 4.58
C GLU A 349 29.28 27.84 5.56
N LYS A 350 29.37 26.56 5.91
CA LYS A 350 30.42 26.04 6.82
C LYS A 350 31.83 26.21 6.24
N ARG A 351 31.98 26.26 4.91
CA ARG A 351 33.24 26.53 4.22
C ARG A 351 33.50 28.03 3.98
N GLY A 352 32.55 28.91 4.29
CA GLY A 352 32.66 30.35 4.04
C GLY A 352 32.66 30.74 2.56
N ILE A 353 32.00 29.94 1.72
CA ILE A 353 31.92 30.16 0.27
C ILE A 353 30.75 31.09 -0.10
N ILE A 354 29.65 30.99 0.65
CA ILE A 354 28.44 31.82 0.51
C ILE A 354 28.09 32.52 1.82
#